data_AF-A0AAV2Q506-F1
#
_entry.id   AF-A0AAV2Q506-F1
#
_cell.length_a   1.000
_cell.length_b   1.000
_cell.length_c   1.000
_cell.angle_alpha   90.00
_cell.angle_beta   90.00
_cell.angle_gamma   90.00
#
_symmetry.space_group_name_H-M   'P 1'
#
loop_
_entity.id
_entity.type
_entity.pdbx_description
1 polymer ?
#
loop_
_entity_poly.entity_id
_entity_poly.type
_entity_poly.pdbx_seq_one_letter_code
_entity_poly.pdbx_strand_id
1 'polypeptide(L)'
;MLQINEHGRPSLPVLYYHQDSAWMSSDLFTDYFNEEILPTIKKHFPQQKVIVTLDNATCHPPTLNDIDDLIQVQFLPPITTSLIQPCDQQVIFSLKSRVRNVYYTILLTYVRSHPEADNPYQDFLKFYTLKEAEYDLAQCWDELPLSIIYNSYNNIL
;
A
#
# COMPACT_ATOMS: atom_id res chain seq x y z
N MET A 1 11.05 10.78 14.75
CA MET A 1 12.34 11.26 14.21
C MET A 1 12.39 10.81 12.76
N LEU A 2 12.52 11.74 11.80
CA LEU A 2 12.53 11.40 10.37
C LEU A 2 13.77 10.55 10.06
N GLN A 3 13.58 9.36 9.47
CA GLN A 3 14.70 8.63 8.89
C GLN A 3 15.14 9.37 7.62
N ILE A 4 16.44 9.57 7.43
CA ILE A 4 17.01 10.27 6.28
C ILE A 4 17.69 9.22 5.40
N ASN A 5 17.38 9.20 4.11
CA ASN A 5 18.01 8.26 3.19
C ASN A 5 19.46 8.68 2.86
N GLU A 6 20.19 7.82 2.14
CA GLU A 6 21.60 8.03 1.77
C GLU A 6 21.85 9.30 0.92
N HIS A 7 20.79 9.91 0.39
CA HIS A 7 20.83 11.14 -0.40
C HIS A 7 20.44 12.40 0.39
N GLY A 8 20.34 12.33 1.72
CA GLY A 8 20.02 13.48 2.57
C GLY A 8 18.57 13.95 2.44
N ARG A 9 17.69 13.15 1.84
CA ARG A 9 16.25 13.43 1.75
C ARG A 9 15.52 12.70 2.87
N PRO A 10 14.41 13.26 3.40
CA PRO A 10 13.53 12.51 4.28
C PRO A 10 13.17 11.18 3.60
N SER A 11 13.46 10.07 4.26
CA SER A 11 12.97 8.76 3.83
C SER A 11 11.47 8.79 3.95
N LEU A 12 10.78 8.61 2.83
CA LEU A 12 9.36 8.36 2.85
C LEU A 12 9.13 7.02 3.55
N PRO A 13 8.04 6.88 4.31
CA PRO A 13 7.70 5.62 4.96
C PRO A 13 7.08 4.62 3.96
N VAL A 14 6.99 5.01 2.69
CA VAL A 14 6.49 4.21 1.58
C VAL A 14 7.50 4.21 0.44
N LEU A 15 7.49 3.14 -0.35
CA LEU A 15 8.21 3.10 -1.62
C LEU A 15 7.47 3.98 -2.63
N TYR A 16 8.18 4.94 -3.21
CA TYR A 16 7.62 5.88 -4.16
C TYR A 16 8.33 5.77 -5.50
N TYR A 17 7.53 5.56 -6.55
CA TYR A 17 7.98 5.54 -7.92
C TYR A 17 7.27 6.62 -8.72
N HIS A 18 8.04 7.41 -9.48
CA HIS A 18 7.49 8.48 -10.31
C HIS A 18 6.96 7.92 -11.64
N GLN A 19 5.72 8.25 -11.99
CA GLN A 19 5.10 7.88 -13.27
C GLN A 19 4.14 8.98 -13.74
N ASP A 20 4.31 9.46 -14.97
CA ASP A 20 3.63 10.66 -15.49
C ASP A 20 2.09 10.54 -15.53
N SER A 21 1.56 9.35 -15.79
CA SER A 21 0.11 9.11 -15.79
C SER A 21 -0.46 8.78 -14.41
N ALA A 22 0.38 8.64 -13.38
CA ALA A 22 0.02 8.11 -12.06
C ALA A 22 -0.67 6.71 -12.09
N TRP A 23 -0.41 5.91 -13.12
CA TRP A 23 -0.87 4.53 -13.27
C TRP A 23 0.30 3.54 -13.19
N MET A 24 0.02 2.33 -12.70
CA MET A 24 0.98 1.24 -12.75
C MET A 24 1.21 0.79 -14.20
N SER A 25 2.46 0.68 -14.62
CA SER A 25 2.85 0.07 -15.90
C SER A 25 3.43 -1.33 -15.67
N SER A 26 3.47 -2.16 -16.72
CA SER A 26 4.07 -3.49 -16.64
C SER A 26 5.56 -3.44 -16.30
N ASP A 27 6.29 -2.47 -16.85
CA ASP A 27 7.72 -2.28 -16.54
C ASP A 27 7.90 -1.91 -15.07
N LEU A 28 7.14 -0.93 -14.58
CA LEU A 28 7.22 -0.49 -13.19
C LEU A 28 6.87 -1.61 -12.20
N PHE A 29 5.83 -2.39 -12.50
CA PHE A 29 5.46 -3.53 -11.67
C PHE A 29 6.53 -4.61 -11.70
N THR A 30 7.17 -4.84 -12.85
CA THR A 30 8.26 -5.83 -12.96
C THR A 30 9.47 -5.41 -12.13
N ASP A 31 9.85 -4.14 -12.17
CA ASP A 31 10.92 -3.60 -11.34
C ASP A 31 10.57 -3.75 -9.86
N TYR A 32 9.38 -3.31 -9.45
CA TYR A 32 8.89 -3.47 -8.08
C TYR A 32 8.86 -4.94 -7.63
N PHE A 33 8.44 -5.87 -8.49
CA PHE A 33 8.40 -7.28 -8.17
C PHE A 33 9.82 -7.84 -7.93
N ASN A 34 10.78 -7.48 -8.78
CA ASN A 34 12.15 -7.97 -8.69
C ASN A 34 12.94 -7.35 -7.53
N GLU A 35 12.72 -6.06 -7.26
CA GLU A 35 13.49 -5.30 -6.27
C GLU A 35 12.93 -5.46 -4.85
N GLU A 36 11.62 -5.64 -4.71
CA GLU A 36 10.95 -5.57 -3.40
C GLU A 36 10.24 -6.87 -3.02
N ILE A 37 9.36 -7.38 -3.89
CA ILE A 37 8.56 -8.58 -3.59
C ILE A 37 9.45 -9.82 -3.52
N LEU A 38 10.26 -10.06 -4.55
CA LEU A 38 11.10 -11.25 -4.67
C LEU A 38 12.12 -11.39 -3.52
N PRO A 39 12.89 -10.35 -3.15
CA PRO A 39 13.80 -10.42 -2.00
C PRO A 39 13.05 -10.60 -0.68
N THR A 40 11.88 -9.97 -0.52
CA THR A 40 11.05 -10.11 0.68
C THR A 40 10.55 -11.54 0.86
N ILE A 41 10.06 -12.17 -0.21
CA ILE A 41 9.64 -13.57 -0.19
C ILE A 41 10.82 -14.49 0.16
N LYS A 42 11.96 -14.33 -0.52
CA LYS A 42 13.16 -15.15 -0.28
C LYS A 42 13.69 -15.03 1.15
N LYS A 43 13.56 -13.84 1.76
CA LYS A 43 13.94 -13.59 3.15
C LYS A 43 13.02 -14.31 4.15
N HIS A 44 11.71 -14.30 3.91
CA HIS A 44 10.74 -14.87 4.85
C HIS A 44 10.49 -16.38 4.65
N PHE A 45 10.62 -16.86 3.41
CA PHE A 45 10.33 -18.23 3.01
C PHE A 45 11.53 -18.85 2.27
N PRO A 46 12.71 -18.94 2.92
CA PRO A 46 13.91 -19.41 2.25
C PRO A 46 13.74 -20.85 1.76
N GLN A 47 14.02 -21.07 0.47
CA GLN A 47 13.95 -22.38 -0.21
C GLN A 47 12.55 -23.02 -0.24
N GLN A 48 11.49 -22.26 0.05
CA GLN A 48 10.12 -22.75 -0.03
C GLN A 48 9.48 -22.35 -1.35
N LYS A 49 8.59 -23.21 -1.86
CA LYS A 49 7.72 -22.84 -2.98
C LYS A 49 6.63 -21.90 -2.47
N VAL A 50 6.50 -20.74 -3.12
CA VAL A 50 5.53 -19.71 -2.75
C VAL A 50 4.64 -19.39 -3.94
N ILE A 51 3.33 -19.29 -3.69
CA ILE A 51 2.36 -18.83 -4.68
C ILE A 51 2.02 -17.37 -4.36
N VAL A 52 2.20 -16.49 -5.34
CA VAL A 52 1.78 -15.09 -5.29
C VAL A 52 0.50 -14.96 -6.11
N THR A 53 -0.58 -14.49 -5.48
CA THR A 53 -1.85 -14.25 -6.18
C THR A 53 -1.95 -12.78 -6.61
N LEU A 54 -2.24 -12.55 -7.89
CA LEU A 54 -2.45 -11.21 -8.47
C LEU A 54 -3.80 -11.15 -9.18
N ASP A 55 -4.43 -9.98 -9.24
CA ASP A 55 -5.56 -9.78 -10.15
C ASP A 55 -5.09 -9.70 -11.61
N ASN A 56 -6.03 -9.92 -12.53
CA ASN A 56 -5.75 -9.95 -13.97
C ASN A 56 -5.69 -8.54 -14.59
N ALA A 57 -4.86 -7.67 -14.01
CA ALA A 57 -4.62 -6.32 -14.51
C ALA A 57 -3.57 -6.31 -15.64
N THR A 58 -3.71 -5.42 -16.61
CA THR A 58 -2.78 -5.33 -17.76
C THR A 58 -1.35 -4.97 -17.35
N CYS A 59 -1.17 -4.34 -16.19
CA CYS A 59 0.14 -4.03 -15.63
C CYS A 59 0.84 -5.24 -14.99
N HIS A 60 0.22 -6.42 -14.92
CA HIS A 60 0.86 -7.62 -14.39
C HIS A 60 1.27 -8.55 -15.55
N PRO A 61 2.55 -8.52 -15.97
CA PRO A 61 2.97 -9.29 -17.14
C PRO A 61 2.99 -10.80 -16.84
N PRO A 62 2.59 -11.67 -17.79
CA PRO A 62 2.65 -13.12 -17.61
C PRO A 62 4.07 -13.66 -17.38
N THR A 63 5.09 -12.92 -17.82
CA THR A 63 6.51 -13.26 -17.70
C THR A 63 7.02 -13.28 -16.25
N LEU A 64 6.22 -12.86 -15.27
CA LEU A 64 6.58 -12.94 -13.84
C LEU A 64 6.84 -14.38 -13.37
N ASN A 65 6.22 -15.38 -14.01
CA ASN A 65 6.45 -16.80 -13.70
C ASN A 65 7.83 -17.31 -14.17
N ASP A 66 8.51 -16.57 -15.05
CA ASP A 66 9.82 -16.97 -15.59
C ASP A 66 10.98 -16.45 -14.72
N ILE A 67 10.68 -15.70 -13.65
CA ILE A 67 11.68 -14.99 -12.83
C ILE A 67 12.39 -15.91 -11.83
N ASP A 68 11.66 -16.83 -11.18
CA ASP A 68 12.22 -17.68 -10.12
C ASP A 68 11.48 -19.02 -10.01
N ASP A 69 12.23 -20.14 -10.03
CA ASP A 69 11.69 -21.50 -10.01
C ASP A 69 10.90 -21.86 -8.73
N LEU A 70 11.09 -21.11 -7.63
CA LEU A 70 10.39 -21.33 -6.37
C LEU A 70 9.16 -20.43 -6.20
N ILE A 71 8.96 -19.44 -7.08
CA ILE A 71 7.85 -18.49 -6.97
C ILE A 71 6.93 -18.63 -8.18
N GLN A 72 5.69 -19.01 -7.91
CA GLN A 72 4.66 -19.11 -8.92
C GLN A 72 3.67 -17.95 -8.77
N VAL A 73 3.46 -17.19 -9.83
CA VAL A 73 2.43 -16.15 -9.89
C VAL A 73 1.14 -16.74 -10.48
N GLN A 74 0.07 -16.68 -9.70
CA GLN A 74 -1.26 -17.13 -10.10
C GLN A 74 -2.19 -15.93 -10.27
N PHE A 75 -2.69 -15.76 -11.48
CA PHE A 75 -3.68 -14.73 -11.79
C PHE A 75 -5.08 -15.17 -11.41
N LEU A 76 -5.78 -14.32 -10.66
CA LEU A 76 -7.16 -14.52 -10.30
C LEU A 76 -8.07 -14.39 -11.54
N PRO A 77 -9.16 -15.18 -11.64
CA PRO A 77 -10.08 -15.07 -12.75
C PRO A 77 -10.64 -13.64 -12.93
N PRO A 78 -10.89 -13.21 -14.17
CA PRO A 78 -11.53 -11.94 -14.44
C PRO A 78 -12.89 -11.83 -13.74
N ILE A 79 -13.30 -10.62 -13.34
CA ILE A 79 -14.66 -10.28 -12.84
C ILE A 79 -14.97 -10.81 -11.42
N THR A 80 -14.20 -11.77 -10.89
CA THR A 80 -14.36 -12.27 -9.52
C THR A 80 -13.51 -11.55 -8.47
N THR A 81 -12.71 -10.56 -8.87
CA THR A 81 -11.67 -9.93 -8.03
C THR A 81 -12.19 -9.47 -6.67
N SER A 82 -13.32 -8.77 -6.60
CA SER A 82 -13.88 -8.31 -5.32
C SER A 82 -14.29 -9.44 -4.35
N LEU A 83 -14.57 -10.63 -4.88
CA LEU A 83 -14.98 -11.79 -4.07
C LEU A 83 -13.80 -12.60 -3.57
N ILE A 84 -12.72 -12.69 -4.34
CA ILE A 84 -11.61 -13.65 -4.07
C ILE A 84 -10.26 -12.97 -3.79
N GLN A 85 -10.09 -11.70 -4.17
CA GLN A 85 -8.83 -11.00 -3.99
C GLN A 85 -8.73 -10.49 -2.54
N PRO A 86 -7.71 -10.93 -1.77
CA PRO A 86 -7.62 -10.63 -0.33
C PRO A 86 -7.61 -9.13 -0.03
N CYS A 87 -6.91 -8.36 -0.86
CA CYS A 87 -6.82 -6.92 -0.67
C CYS A 87 -8.20 -6.25 -0.73
N ASP A 88 -9.03 -6.62 -1.72
CA ASP A 88 -10.38 -6.11 -1.91
C ASP A 88 -11.38 -6.62 -0.87
N GLN A 89 -11.19 -7.83 -0.33
CA GLN A 89 -12.12 -8.40 0.66
C GLN A 89 -12.14 -7.64 1.99
N GLN A 90 -10.98 -7.21 2.49
CA GLN A 90 -10.94 -6.63 3.83
C GLN A 90 -9.77 -5.68 4.08
N VAL A 91 -8.61 -5.90 3.46
CA VAL A 91 -7.38 -5.14 3.77
C VAL A 91 -7.54 -3.69 3.35
N ILE A 92 -7.90 -3.43 2.08
CA ILE A 92 -8.03 -2.08 1.53
C ILE A 92 -9.12 -1.29 2.26
N PHE A 93 -10.27 -1.92 2.51
CA PHE A 93 -11.38 -1.27 3.23
C PHE A 93 -10.96 -0.89 4.65
N SER A 94 -10.38 -1.84 5.39
CA SER A 94 -9.92 -1.63 6.77
C SER A 94 -8.88 -0.51 6.85
N LEU A 95 -7.88 -0.53 5.96
CA LEU A 95 -6.83 0.49 5.90
C LEU A 95 -7.42 1.88 5.59
N LYS A 96 -8.22 2.00 4.52
CA LYS A 96 -8.85 3.28 4.14
C LYS A 96 -9.73 3.85 5.25
N SER A 97 -10.45 2.99 5.97
CA SER A 97 -11.28 3.40 7.11
C SER A 97 -10.42 3.98 8.24
N ARG A 98 -9.31 3.31 8.60
CA ARG A 98 -8.38 3.81 9.62
C ARG A 98 -7.74 5.15 9.23
N VAL A 99 -7.20 5.24 8.02
CA VAL A 99 -6.59 6.49 7.51
C VAL A 99 -7.60 7.64 7.53
N ARG A 100 -8.85 7.39 7.11
CA ARG A 100 -9.91 8.39 7.15
C ARG A 100 -10.24 8.84 8.58
N ASN A 101 -10.27 7.93 9.55
CA ASN A 101 -10.49 8.27 10.95
C ASN A 101 -9.34 9.12 11.52
N VAL A 102 -8.09 8.80 11.17
CA VAL A 102 -6.91 9.61 11.53
C VAL A 102 -7.04 11.01 10.94
N TYR A 103 -7.30 11.12 9.63
CA TYR A 103 -7.51 12.40 8.95
C TYR A 103 -8.55 13.28 9.66
N TYR A 104 -9.74 12.74 9.94
CA TYR A 104 -10.78 13.51 10.62
C TYR A 104 -10.41 13.88 12.05
N THR A 105 -9.68 13.01 12.76
CA THR A 105 -9.19 13.32 14.10
C THR A 105 -8.22 14.49 14.09
N ILE A 106 -7.27 14.49 13.14
CA ILE A 106 -6.31 15.59 12.98
C ILE A 106 -7.03 16.88 12.59
N LEU A 107 -7.93 16.82 11.60
CA LEU A 107 -8.73 17.97 11.17
C LEU A 107 -9.52 18.58 12.33
N LEU A 108 -10.29 17.77 13.07
CA LEU A 108 -11.11 18.25 14.18
C LEU A 108 -10.24 18.80 15.32
N THR A 109 -9.08 18.20 15.56
CA THR A 109 -8.12 18.69 16.57
C THR A 109 -7.54 20.04 16.15
N TYR A 110 -7.14 20.17 14.89
CA TYR A 110 -6.60 21.41 14.33
C TYR A 110 -7.62 22.55 14.41
N VAL A 111 -8.86 22.31 13.97
CA VAL A 111 -9.92 23.34 14.01
C VAL A 111 -10.21 23.78 15.45
N ARG A 112 -10.23 22.84 16.41
CA ARG A 112 -10.45 23.17 17.83
C ARG A 112 -9.30 23.92 18.47
N SER A 113 -8.07 23.72 18.03
CA SER A 113 -6.90 24.41 18.56
C SER A 113 -6.68 25.81 17.95
N HIS A 114 -7.45 26.19 16.92
CA HIS A 114 -7.37 27.49 16.26
C HIS A 114 -8.72 28.23 16.27
N PRO A 115 -9.28 28.56 17.46
CA PRO A 115 -10.61 29.18 17.57
C PRO A 115 -10.68 30.60 17.00
N GLU A 116 -9.55 31.31 16.94
CA GLU A 116 -9.47 32.69 16.45
C GLU A 116 -9.16 32.80 14.95
N ALA A 117 -9.00 31.66 14.25
CA ALA A 117 -8.73 31.68 12.82
C ALA A 117 -10.00 32.04 12.03
N ASP A 118 -9.86 32.93 11.05
CA ASP A 118 -10.97 33.32 10.18
C ASP A 118 -11.54 32.12 9.39
N ASN A 119 -10.66 31.20 8.95
CA ASN A 119 -11.04 29.98 8.25
C ASN A 119 -10.10 28.80 8.56
N PRO A 120 -10.25 28.15 9.74
CA PRO A 120 -9.34 27.09 10.19
C PRO A 120 -9.35 25.86 9.26
N TYR A 121 -10.42 25.65 8.48
CA TYR A 121 -10.50 24.57 7.50
C TYR A 121 -9.55 24.81 6.32
N GLN A 122 -9.54 26.02 5.75
CA GLN A 122 -8.63 26.34 4.66
C GLN A 122 -7.17 26.31 5.11
N ASP A 123 -6.89 26.74 6.33
CA ASP A 123 -5.53 26.69 6.88
C ASP A 123 -5.08 25.26 7.17
N PHE A 124 -5.99 24.40 7.64
CA PHE A 124 -5.73 22.97 7.75
C PHE A 124 -5.37 22.35 6.39
N LEU A 125 -6.09 22.70 5.31
CA LEU A 125 -5.80 22.14 3.98
C LEU A 125 -4.42 22.57 3.44
N LYS A 126 -3.87 23.71 3.90
CA LYS A 126 -2.49 24.11 3.59
C LYS A 126 -1.47 23.35 4.43
N PHE A 127 -1.85 23.01 5.67
CA PHE A 127 -1.02 22.26 6.60
C PHE A 127 -0.95 20.76 6.24
N TYR A 128 -2.07 20.15 5.87
CA TYR A 128 -2.17 18.72 5.58
C TYR A 128 -1.86 18.44 4.12
N THR A 129 -0.59 18.12 3.83
CA THR A 129 -0.13 17.84 2.47
C THR A 129 -0.18 16.34 2.16
N LEU A 130 0.15 15.97 0.92
CA LEU A 130 0.30 14.56 0.54
C LEU A 130 1.33 13.83 1.41
N LYS A 131 2.37 14.54 1.86
CA LYS A 131 3.39 13.97 2.75
C LYS A 131 2.75 13.51 4.06
N GLU A 132 1.97 14.35 4.74
CA GLU A 132 1.29 13.98 5.98
C GLU A 132 0.36 12.78 5.76
N ALA A 133 -0.36 12.75 4.63
CA ALA A 133 -1.19 11.61 4.26
C ALA A 133 -0.40 10.30 4.06
N GLU A 134 0.81 10.36 3.49
CA GLU A 134 1.69 9.19 3.35
C GLU A 134 2.18 8.66 4.70
N TYR A 135 2.53 9.54 5.64
CA TYR A 135 2.90 9.14 7.01
C TYR A 135 1.72 8.52 7.75
N ASP A 136 0.53 9.10 7.65
CA ASP A 136 -0.69 8.55 8.25
C ASP A 136 -1.02 7.18 7.65
N LEU A 137 -0.86 7.01 6.33
CA LEU A 137 -1.06 5.74 5.65
C LEU A 137 -0.11 4.65 6.15
N ALA A 138 1.19 4.95 6.24
CA ALA A 138 2.19 4.01 6.70
C ALA A 138 1.95 3.61 8.17
N GLN A 139 1.66 4.58 9.04
CA GLN A 139 1.31 4.28 10.43
C GLN A 139 0.05 3.41 10.53
N CYS A 140 -0.99 3.73 9.75
CA CYS A 140 -2.22 2.93 9.74
C CYS A 140 -2.00 1.51 9.23
N TRP A 141 -1.04 1.30 8.32
CA TRP A 141 -0.63 -0.02 7.84
C TRP A 141 0.09 -0.81 8.93
N ASP A 142 1.06 -0.20 9.62
CA ASP A 142 1.81 -0.84 10.70
C ASP A 142 0.91 -1.25 11.88
N GLU A 143 -0.15 -0.48 12.14
CA GLU A 143 -1.15 -0.80 13.17
C GLU A 143 -2.30 -1.70 12.68
N LEU A 144 -2.31 -2.09 11.40
CA LEU A 144 -3.37 -2.93 10.86
C LEU A 144 -3.29 -4.32 11.52
N PRO A 145 -4.36 -4.80 12.19
CA PRO A 145 -4.30 -6.09 12.86
C PRO A 145 -4.03 -7.22 11.88
N LEU A 146 -3.07 -8.09 12.20
CA LEU A 146 -2.74 -9.26 11.36
C LEU A 146 -3.96 -10.17 11.11
N SER A 147 -4.93 -10.19 12.02
CA SER A 147 -6.18 -10.92 11.82
C SER A 147 -6.97 -10.45 10.60
N ILE A 148 -6.92 -9.16 10.24
CA ILE A 148 -7.53 -8.65 9.00
C ILE A 148 -6.83 -9.26 7.78
N ILE A 149 -5.50 -9.32 7.83
CA ILE A 149 -4.71 -9.93 6.76
C ILE A 149 -5.05 -11.43 6.68
N TYR A 150 -4.92 -12.18 7.76
CA TYR A 150 -5.22 -13.62 7.74
C TYR A 150 -6.66 -13.93 7.31
N ASN A 151 -7.65 -13.19 7.81
CA ASN A 151 -9.05 -13.41 7.44
C ASN A 151 -9.33 -13.12 5.97
N SER A 152 -8.58 -12.19 5.36
CA SER A 152 -8.74 -11.89 3.93
C SER A 152 -8.32 -13.04 2.99
N TYR A 153 -7.56 -14.01 3.50
CA TYR A 153 -7.18 -15.21 2.76
C TYR A 153 -8.17 -16.37 2.92
N ASN A 154 -9.16 -16.27 3.82
CA ASN A 154 -10.10 -17.37 4.10
C ASN A 154 -11.04 -17.69 2.94
N ASN A 155 -11.25 -16.74 2.01
CA ASN A 155 -12.09 -16.94 0.83
C ASN A 155 -11.29 -16.89 -0.49
N ILE A 156 -9.97 -17.07 -0.42
CA ILE A 156 -9.22 -17.44 -1.62
C ILE A 156 -9.69 -18.84 -2.02
N LEU A 157 -9.93 -19.01 -3.32
CA LEU A 157 -10.33 -20.28 -3.96
C LEU A 157 -9.55 -21.49 -3.44
#